data_AF-B0E091-F1
#
_entry.id   AF-B0E091-F1
#
_cell.length_a   1.000
_cell.length_b   1.000
_cell.length_c   1.000
_cell.angle_alpha   90.00
_cell.angle_beta   90.00
_cell.angle_gamma   90.00
#
_symmetry.space_group_name_H-M   'P 1'
#
loop_
_entity.id
_entity.type
_entity.pdbx_description
1 polymer ?
#
loop_
_entity_poly.entity_id
_entity_poly.type
_entity_poly.pdbx_seq_one_letter_code
_entity_poly.pdbx_strand_id
1 'polypeptide(L)' 'MKFNDFISEYIDIMNGIGQGDPISMLLYVIYNADLLEALHRLDEDAIGYVDDALVILTAKTFKEMT' A
#
# COMPACT_ATOMS: atom_id res chain seq x y z
N MET A 1 15.69 9.14 20.55
CA MET A 1 14.84 10.35 20.70
C MET A 1 14.92 10.83 22.15
N LYS A 2 14.86 12.13 22.42
CA LYS A 2 14.79 12.67 23.79
C LYS A 2 13.43 13.36 24.00
N PHE A 3 12.69 12.93 25.00
CA PHE A 3 11.45 13.60 25.43
C PHE A 3 11.54 13.87 26.92
N ASN A 4 11.45 15.15 27.30
CA ASN A 4 11.81 15.63 28.64
C ASN A 4 13.23 15.16 29.03
N ASP A 5 13.35 14.42 30.15
CA ASP A 5 14.62 13.90 30.67
C ASP A 5 14.88 12.43 30.32
N PHE A 6 14.00 11.79 29.54
CA PHE A 6 14.19 10.42 29.09
C PHE A 6 14.77 10.39 27.66
N ILE A 7 15.84 9.63 27.49
CA ILE A 7 16.43 9.31 26.18
C ILE A 7 16.05 7.88 25.86
N SER A 8 15.26 7.70 24.80
CA SER A 8 14.91 6.37 24.28
C SER A 8 16.13 5.73 23.62
N GLU A 9 16.31 4.44 23.90
CA GLU A 9 17.24 3.58 23.17
C GLU A 9 16.84 3.45 21.69
N TYR A 10 17.80 3.06 20.86
CA TYR A 10 17.52 2.77 19.46
C TYR A 10 16.69 1.49 19.33
N ILE A 11 15.74 1.52 18.42
CA ILE A 11 14.92 0.35 18.07
C ILE A 11 15.16 0.08 16.59
N ASP A 12 15.67 -1.10 16.28
CA ASP A 12 15.82 -1.54 14.90
C ASP A 12 14.46 -1.96 14.33
N ILE A 13 14.03 -1.26 13.28
CA ILE A 13 12.81 -1.60 12.53
C ILE A 13 13.20 -2.59 11.44
N MET A 14 12.88 -3.87 11.68
CA MET A 14 13.16 -4.96 10.75
C MET A 14 12.05 -5.18 9.71
N ASN A 15 10.88 -4.60 9.90
CA ASN A 15 9.72 -4.75 9.03
C ASN A 15 8.91 -3.45 8.95
N GLY A 16 8.39 -3.17 7.75
CA GLY A 16 7.63 -1.96 7.45
C GLY A 16 8.53 -0.75 7.20
N ILE A 17 7.89 0.42 7.14
CA ILE A 17 8.54 1.71 6.88
C ILE A 17 8.04 2.74 7.91
N GLY A 18 8.88 3.71 8.24
CA GLY A 18 8.55 4.72 9.25
C GLY A 18 7.43 5.65 8.79
N GLN A 19 6.44 5.89 9.66
CA GLN A 19 5.38 6.87 9.40
C GLN A 19 5.90 8.31 9.59
N GLY A 20 5.41 9.24 8.76
CA GLY A 20 5.79 10.64 8.82
C GLY A 20 7.06 11.01 8.04
N ASP A 21 7.77 10.03 7.49
CA ASP A 21 8.82 10.27 6.49
C ASP A 21 8.18 10.40 5.09
N PRO A 22 8.35 11.54 4.40
CA PRO A 22 7.85 11.72 3.03
C PRO A 22 8.34 10.64 2.06
N ILE A 23 9.55 10.12 2.24
CA ILE A 23 10.10 9.07 1.37
C ILE A 23 9.36 7.74 1.58
N SER A 24 9.00 7.42 2.83
CA SER A 24 8.19 6.23 3.13
C SER A 24 6.90 6.21 2.32
N MET A 25 6.25 7.36 2.13
CA MET A 25 5.02 7.42 1.34
C MET A 25 5.25 7.03 -0.13
N LEU A 26 6.34 7.52 -0.74
CA LEU A 26 6.69 7.14 -2.11
C LEU A 26 7.06 5.66 -2.21
N LEU A 27 7.84 5.15 -1.25
CA LEU A 27 8.24 3.73 -1.20
C LEU A 27 7.02 2.81 -1.04
N TYR A 28 6.02 3.22 -0.27
CA TYR A 28 4.77 2.47 -0.10
C TYR A 28 4.00 2.33 -1.42
N VAL A 29 3.89 3.42 -2.19
CA VAL A 29 3.22 3.38 -3.50
C VAL A 29 3.96 2.47 -4.47
N ILE A 30 5.29 2.53 -4.51
CA ILE A 30 6.10 1.67 -5.37
C ILE A 30 5.97 0.20 -4.96
N TYR A 31 6.03 -0.10 -3.66
CA TYR A 31 5.89 -1.46 -3.15
C TYR A 31 4.54 -2.10 -3.51
N ASN A 32 3.46 -1.31 -3.51
CA ASN A 32 2.12 -1.79 -3.86
C ASN A 32 1.79 -1.69 -5.36
N ALA A 33 2.68 -1.18 -6.21
CA ALA A 33 2.39 -1.01 -7.64
C ALA A 33 2.09 -2.34 -8.35
N ASP A 34 2.84 -3.39 -8.02
CA ASP A 34 2.65 -4.73 -8.58
C ASP A 34 1.28 -5.31 -8.26
N LEU A 35 0.66 -4.92 -7.13
CA LEU A 35 -0.69 -5.34 -6.76
C LEU A 35 -1.74 -4.80 -7.75
N LEU A 36 -1.59 -3.54 -8.16
CA LEU A 36 -2.48 -2.92 -9.15
C LEU A 36 -2.22 -3.49 -10.55
N GLU A 37 -0.95 -3.72 -10.90
CA GLU A 37 -0.59 -4.32 -12.19
C GLU A 37 -1.12 -5.75 -12.34
N ALA A 38 -1.12 -6.54 -11.26
CA ALA A 38 -1.64 -7.90 -11.28
C ALA A 38 -3.12 -7.97 -11.70
N LEU A 39 -3.92 -6.97 -11.30
CA LEU A 39 -5.34 -6.88 -11.67
C LEU A 39 -5.54 -6.44 -13.11
N HIS A 40 -4.70 -5.51 -13.59
CA HIS A 40 -4.73 -5.11 -14.99
C HIS A 40 -4.46 -6.29 -15.95
N ARG A 41 -3.62 -7.24 -15.54
CA ARG A 41 -3.38 -8.48 -16.31
C ARG A 41 -4.60 -9.41 -16.40
N LEU A 42 -5.60 -9.21 -15.55
CA LEU A 42 -6.87 -9.95 -15.54
C LEU A 42 -7.98 -9.22 -16.30
N ASP A 43 -7.67 -8.13 -17.02
CA ASP A 43 -8.65 -7.25 -17.67
C ASP A 43 -9.59 -6.55 -16.68
N GLU A 44 -9.13 -6.40 -15.42
CA GLU A 44 -9.85 -5.69 -14.37
C GLU A 44 -9.19 -4.33 -14.11
N ASP A 45 -10.01 -3.32 -13.80
CA ASP A 45 -9.52 -1.99 -13.45
C ASP A 45 -9.26 -1.89 -11.96
N ALA A 46 -8.17 -1.24 -11.57
CA ALA A 46 -7.80 -1.06 -10.17
C ALA A 46 -7.27 0.35 -9.90
N ILE A 47 -7.64 0.90 -8.75
CA ILE A 47 -7.20 2.21 -8.26
C ILE A 47 -6.63 2.02 -6.87
N GLY A 48 -5.38 2.45 -6.66
CA GLY A 48 -4.77 2.54 -5.34
C GLY A 48 -4.66 3.97 -4.85
N TYR A 49 -4.98 4.22 -3.59
CA TYR A 49 -4.79 5.49 -2.90
C TYR A 49 -4.21 5.25 -1.51
N VAL A 50 -2.90 5.44 -1.37
CA VAL A 50 -2.17 5.10 -0.12
C VAL A 50 -2.54 3.66 0.26
N ASP A 51 -3.16 3.43 1.41
CA ASP A 51 -3.55 2.13 1.95
C ASP A 51 -4.87 1.58 1.42
N ASP A 52 -5.66 2.39 0.72
CA ASP A 52 -6.91 1.97 0.10
C ASP A 52 -6.69 1.45 -1.33
N ALA A 53 -7.35 0.35 -1.67
CA ALA A 53 -7.40 -0.19 -3.02
C ALA A 53 -8.85 -0.48 -3.42
N LEU A 54 -9.22 -0.05 -4.62
CA LEU A 54 -10.49 -0.32 -5.26
C LEU A 54 -10.25 -1.18 -6.49
N VAL A 55 -11.04 -2.24 -6.64
CA VAL A 55 -11.10 -3.07 -7.86
C VAL A 55 -12.46 -2.89 -8.50
N ILE A 56 -12.47 -2.65 -9.80
CA ILE A 56 -13.67 -2.43 -10.60
C ILE A 56 -13.77 -3.59 -11.59
N LEU A 57 -14.87 -4.33 -11.52
CA LEU A 57 -15.16 -5.42 -12.43
C LEU A 57 -16.30 -5.09 -13.38
N THR A 58 -16.15 -5.50 -14.64
CA THR A 58 -17.20 -5.33 -15.65
C THR A 58 -17.65 -6.66 -16.22
N ALA A 59 -18.94 -6.98 -16.05
CA ALA A 59 -19.55 -8.20 -16.58
C ALA A 59 -21.01 -7.94 -16.99
N LYS A 60 -21.55 -8.74 -17.93
CA LYS A 60 -22.96 -8.58 -18.35
C LYS A 60 -23.91 -9.17 -17.32
N THR A 61 -23.46 -10.18 -16.58
CA THR A 61 -24.23 -10.78 -15.49
C THR A 61 -23.33 -11.12 -14.30
N PHE A 62 -23.92 -11.19 -13.11
CA PHE A 62 -23.21 -11.58 -11.89
C PHE A 62 -22.57 -12.98 -11.98
N LYS A 63 -23.13 -13.89 -12.78
CA LYS A 63 -22.61 -15.26 -12.96
C LYS A 63 -21.37 -15.35 -13.85
N GLU A 64 -21.08 -14.31 -14.63
CA GLU A 64 -19.91 -14.28 -15.52
C GLU A 64 -18.64 -13.79 -14.79
N MET A 65 -18.75 -13.36 -13.52
CA MET A 65 -17.63 -12.89 -12.71
C MET A 65 -16.85 -14.04 -12.00
N THR A 66 -16.80 -15.26 -12.54
CA THR A 66 -16.14 -16.42 -11.90
C THR A 66 -15.41 -17.26 -12.93
#